data_AF-A0A7C4JIP2-F1
#
_entry.id   AF-A0A7C4JIP2-F1
#
_cell.length_a   1.000
_cell.length_b   1.000
_cell.length_c   1.000
_cell.angle_alpha   90.00
_cell.angle_beta   90.00
_cell.angle_gamma   90.00
#
_symmetry.space_group_name_H-M   'P 1'
#
loop_
_entity.id
_entity.type
_entity.pdbx_description
1 polymer ?
#
loop_
_entity_poly.entity_id
_entity_poly.type
_entity_poly.pdbx_seq_one_letter_code
_entity_poly.pdbx_strand_id
1 'polypeptide(L)'
;RPGRMAASFLLAAGLPPEESGLPKEELQLVLAQIERGVNAPLATSAGRFLDAVAAWLGICKERTYEGEPAMKLEAFAAKGRALPLEPPLVPSGERLVVDTVALFRELWKLRKKGARPEDLAATAQAALARGLARIAVGAAQEAGIPMVGITGGAAVNFALSETVREEVERAGLRFLAHRKVPPGDGGLSFGQLLQASWLLGQARY
;
A
#
# COMPACT_ATOMS: atom_id res chain seq x y z
N ARG A 1 14.79 -5.65 -6.99
CA ARG A 1 14.89 -4.35 -7.68
C ARG A 1 13.51 -3.70 -7.76
N PRO A 2 13.27 -2.59 -7.06
CA PRO A 2 11.98 -1.88 -7.06
C PRO A 2 11.46 -1.51 -8.46
N GLY A 3 12.35 -1.22 -9.42
CA GLY A 3 11.97 -0.95 -10.82
C GLY A 3 11.17 -2.06 -11.51
N ARG A 4 11.32 -3.33 -11.10
CA ARG A 4 10.48 -4.42 -11.62
C ARG A 4 9.01 -4.26 -11.23
N MET A 5 8.75 -3.77 -10.01
CA MET A 5 7.39 -3.45 -9.56
C MET A 5 6.83 -2.26 -10.33
N ALA A 6 7.63 -1.21 -10.53
CA ALA A 6 7.22 -0.07 -11.35
C ALA A 6 6.84 -0.50 -12.78
N ALA A 7 7.65 -1.35 -13.43
CA ALA A 7 7.36 -1.88 -14.75
C ALA A 7 6.06 -2.68 -14.78
N SER A 8 5.81 -3.52 -13.78
CA SER A 8 4.57 -4.30 -13.65
C SER A 8 3.33 -3.39 -13.50
N PHE A 9 3.39 -2.37 -12.65
CA PHE A 9 2.29 -1.41 -12.49
C PHE A 9 2.05 -0.55 -13.74
N LEU A 10 3.12 -0.08 -14.40
CA LEU A 10 3.02 0.66 -15.65
C LEU A 10 2.35 -0.20 -16.74
N LEU A 11 2.82 -1.44 -16.92
CA LEU A 11 2.24 -2.37 -17.88
C LEU A 11 0.77 -2.65 -17.57
N ALA A 12 0.43 -3.01 -16.33
CA ALA A 12 -0.95 -3.29 -15.91
C ALA A 12 -1.86 -2.05 -16.07
N ALA A 13 -1.32 -0.85 -15.89
CA ALA A 13 -2.04 0.40 -16.07
C ALA A 13 -2.23 0.79 -17.55
N GLY A 14 -1.61 0.08 -18.50
CA GLY A 14 -1.60 0.45 -19.92
C GLY A 14 -0.71 1.68 -20.21
N LEU A 15 0.35 1.86 -19.42
CA LEU A 15 1.28 2.99 -19.48
C LEU A 15 2.67 2.53 -19.98
N PRO A 16 3.52 3.46 -20.48
CA PRO A 16 4.85 3.12 -21.00
C PRO A 16 5.75 2.48 -19.93
N PRO A 17 6.11 1.18 -20.03
CA PRO A 17 6.96 0.50 -19.03
C PRO A 17 8.40 1.03 -18.96
N GLU A 18 8.84 1.77 -19.98
CA GLU A 18 10.15 2.42 -20.06
C GLU A 18 10.34 3.48 -18.95
N GLU A 19 9.24 4.02 -18.41
CA GLU A 19 9.28 4.95 -17.27
C GLU A 19 9.62 4.26 -15.94
N SER A 20 9.80 2.93 -15.92
CA SER A 20 10.15 2.16 -14.70
C SER A 20 11.55 2.45 -14.15
N GLY A 21 12.43 3.06 -14.96
CA GLY A 21 13.83 3.32 -14.61
C GLY A 21 14.74 2.09 -14.68
N LEU A 22 14.27 0.96 -15.23
CA LEU A 22 15.09 -0.22 -15.50
C LEU A 22 15.93 -0.05 -16.77
N PRO A 23 17.12 -0.68 -16.84
CA PRO A 23 17.84 -0.85 -18.10
C PRO A 23 16.97 -1.58 -19.13
N LYS A 24 17.16 -1.26 -20.42
CA LYS A 24 16.33 -1.78 -21.52
C LYS A 24 16.30 -3.30 -21.55
N GLU A 25 17.44 -3.95 -21.38
CA GLU A 25 17.58 -5.41 -21.42
C GLU A 25 16.84 -6.07 -20.26
N GLU A 26 16.93 -5.50 -19.05
CA GLU A 26 16.20 -6.00 -17.89
C GLU A 26 14.69 -5.77 -18.03
N LEU A 27 14.26 -4.63 -18.57
CA LEU A 27 12.86 -4.35 -18.81
C LEU A 27 12.25 -5.38 -19.78
N GLN A 28 12.93 -5.68 -20.89
CA GLN A 28 12.46 -6.69 -21.85
C GLN A 28 12.31 -8.07 -21.21
N LEU A 29 13.26 -8.47 -20.35
CA LEU A 29 13.16 -9.72 -19.61
C LEU A 29 11.94 -9.74 -18.67
N VAL A 30 11.70 -8.66 -17.93
CA VAL A 30 10.56 -8.54 -17.01
C VAL A 30 9.24 -8.60 -17.76
N LEU A 31 9.12 -7.91 -18.90
CA LEU A 31 7.90 -7.94 -19.72
C LEU A 31 7.63 -9.36 -20.25
N ALA A 32 8.65 -10.05 -20.75
CA ALA A 32 8.52 -11.44 -21.20
C ALA A 32 8.14 -12.40 -20.06
N GLN A 33 8.65 -12.19 -18.84
CA GLN A 33 8.28 -12.98 -17.66
C GLN A 33 6.81 -12.78 -17.30
N ILE A 34 6.33 -11.54 -17.31
CA ILE A 34 4.92 -11.22 -17.01
C ILE A 34 4.00 -11.80 -18.09
N GLU A 35 4.31 -11.60 -19.37
CA GLU A 35 3.50 -12.10 -20.49
C GLU A 35 3.37 -13.63 -20.46
N ARG A 36 4.46 -14.34 -20.14
CA ARG A 36 4.49 -15.80 -20.09
C ARG A 36 4.05 -16.39 -18.75
N GLY A 37 3.76 -15.56 -17.74
CA GLY A 37 3.45 -16.01 -16.39
C GLY A 37 4.59 -16.78 -15.70
N VAL A 38 5.84 -16.56 -16.11
CA VAL A 38 7.01 -17.29 -15.57
C VAL A 38 7.66 -16.47 -14.47
N ASN A 39 7.73 -17.02 -13.25
CA ASN A 39 8.27 -16.32 -12.07
C ASN A 39 7.63 -14.94 -11.83
N ALA A 40 6.35 -14.81 -12.20
CA ALA A 40 5.56 -13.58 -12.08
C ALA A 40 4.32 -13.81 -11.19
N PRO A 41 4.49 -14.11 -9.89
CA PRO A 41 3.35 -14.32 -9.00
C PRO A 41 2.56 -13.02 -8.82
N LEU A 42 1.23 -13.14 -8.74
CA LEU A 42 0.36 -12.04 -8.36
C LEU A 42 0.57 -11.68 -6.89
N ALA A 43 0.57 -10.37 -6.59
CA ALA A 43 0.71 -9.87 -5.22
C ALA A 43 -0.24 -8.69 -4.97
N THR A 44 -0.89 -8.70 -3.80
CA THR A 44 -1.81 -7.65 -3.32
C THR A 44 -1.18 -6.80 -2.21
N SER A 45 0.15 -6.74 -2.17
CA SER A 45 0.90 -6.10 -1.10
C SER A 45 0.92 -4.58 -1.21
N ALA A 46 0.47 -3.88 -0.16
CA ALA A 46 0.64 -2.44 -0.02
C ALA A 46 2.11 -2.00 -0.15
N GLY A 47 3.04 -2.76 0.45
CA GLY A 47 4.47 -2.48 0.34
C GLY A 47 4.99 -2.56 -1.09
N ARG A 48 4.51 -3.52 -1.90
CA ARG A 48 4.89 -3.63 -3.31
C ARG A 48 4.35 -2.47 -4.16
N PHE A 49 3.17 -1.94 -3.84
CA PHE A 49 2.67 -0.70 -4.45
C PHE A 49 3.57 0.50 -4.09
N LEU A 50 3.93 0.68 -2.82
CA LEU A 50 4.83 1.75 -2.40
C LEU A 50 6.22 1.63 -3.06
N ASP A 51 6.76 0.41 -3.16
CA ASP A 51 8.02 0.15 -3.86
C ASP A 51 7.96 0.56 -5.34
N ALA A 52 6.84 0.28 -6.01
CA ALA A 52 6.62 0.67 -7.41
C ALA A 52 6.61 2.19 -7.57
N VAL A 53 5.90 2.90 -6.69
CA VAL A 53 5.85 4.37 -6.69
C VAL A 53 7.24 4.96 -6.41
N ALA A 54 7.95 4.44 -5.41
CA ALA A 54 9.30 4.88 -5.07
C ALA A 54 10.28 4.74 -6.26
N ALA A 55 10.21 3.62 -6.97
CA ALA A 55 11.02 3.37 -8.16
C ALA A 55 10.65 4.30 -9.32
N TRP A 56 9.36 4.42 -9.65
CA TRP A 56 8.87 5.24 -10.75
C TRP A 56 9.16 6.73 -10.57
N LEU A 57 9.12 7.23 -9.32
CA LEU A 57 9.52 8.60 -8.99
C LEU A 57 11.05 8.78 -8.93
N GLY A 58 11.84 7.72 -9.10
CA GLY A 58 13.30 7.77 -9.08
C GLY A 58 13.92 7.86 -7.68
N ILE A 59 13.13 7.64 -6.62
CA ILE A 59 13.53 7.78 -5.22
C ILE A 59 14.40 6.60 -4.78
N CYS A 60 14.06 5.39 -5.22
CA CYS A 60 14.77 4.17 -4.83
C CYS A 60 14.92 3.20 -6.01
N LYS A 61 16.15 3.08 -6.52
CA LYS A 61 16.47 2.20 -7.66
C LYS A 61 16.84 0.79 -7.23
N GLU A 62 17.48 0.65 -6.06
CA GLU A 62 17.95 -0.61 -5.52
C GLU A 62 17.51 -0.77 -4.06
N ARG A 63 17.24 -2.02 -3.67
CA ARG A 63 16.84 -2.39 -2.31
C ARG A 63 18.02 -3.12 -1.67
N THR A 64 18.57 -2.53 -0.62
CA THR A 64 19.70 -3.00 0.19
C THR A 64 19.25 -3.59 1.53
N TYR A 65 18.06 -3.22 2.01
CA TYR A 65 17.43 -3.81 3.20
C TYR A 65 15.91 -3.90 3.06
N GLU A 66 15.25 -4.48 4.05
CA GLU A 66 13.80 -4.64 4.06
C GLU A 66 13.05 -3.34 4.28
N GLY A 67 12.05 -3.06 3.43
CA GLY A 67 11.24 -1.85 3.52
C GLY A 67 11.90 -0.58 2.97
N GLU A 68 13.16 -0.63 2.53
CA GLU A 68 13.92 0.56 2.09
C GLU A 68 13.16 1.48 1.11
N PRO A 69 12.53 0.99 0.02
CA PRO A 69 11.88 1.88 -0.94
C PRO A 69 10.67 2.58 -0.32
N ALA A 70 9.85 1.87 0.47
CA ALA A 70 8.72 2.43 1.18
C ALA A 70 9.15 3.46 2.24
N MET A 71 10.22 3.20 3.00
CA MET A 71 10.77 4.15 3.98
C MET A 71 11.31 5.41 3.31
N LYS A 72 12.04 5.27 2.20
CA LYS A 72 12.55 6.41 1.43
C LYS A 72 11.41 7.21 0.80
N LEU A 73 10.37 6.54 0.31
CA LEU A 73 9.17 7.19 -0.22
C LEU A 73 8.47 8.03 0.85
N GLU A 74 8.33 7.49 2.06
CA GLU A 74 7.72 8.19 3.19
C GLU A 74 8.48 9.46 3.57
N ALA A 75 9.81 9.36 3.73
CA ALA A 75 10.66 10.50 4.03
C ALA A 75 10.62 11.57 2.91
N PHE A 76 10.50 11.14 1.66
CA PHE A 76 10.37 12.02 0.51
C PHE A 76 9.00 12.72 0.46
N ALA A 77 7.93 11.97 0.75
CA ALA A 77 6.55 12.47 0.82
C ALA A 77 6.36 13.54 1.89
N ALA A 78 7.12 13.51 2.99
CA ALA A 78 7.06 14.50 4.06
C ALA A 78 7.38 15.94 3.59
N LYS A 79 8.01 16.10 2.42
CA LYS A 79 8.32 17.41 1.80
C LYS A 79 7.22 17.90 0.85
N GLY A 80 6.24 17.06 0.57
CA GLY A 80 5.12 17.32 -0.33
C GLY A 80 3.81 17.50 0.41
N ARG A 81 2.77 17.82 -0.37
CA ARG A 81 1.39 17.86 0.11
C ARG A 81 0.55 16.91 -0.76
N ALA A 82 -0.21 16.03 -0.10
CA ALA A 82 -1.13 15.16 -0.81
C ALA A 82 -2.14 16.00 -1.61
N LEU A 83 -2.27 15.68 -2.89
CA LEU A 83 -3.26 16.28 -3.79
C LEU A 83 -4.63 15.65 -3.52
N PRO A 84 -5.73 16.37 -3.83
CA PRO A 84 -7.07 15.82 -3.76
C PRO A 84 -7.22 14.72 -4.81
N LEU A 85 -7.10 13.48 -4.36
CA LEU A 85 -7.29 12.28 -5.17
C LEU A 85 -8.12 11.29 -4.37
N GLU A 86 -9.28 10.95 -4.92
CA GLU A 86 -10.15 9.94 -4.35
C GLU A 86 -9.61 8.54 -4.67
N PRO A 87 -9.53 7.63 -3.68
CA PRO A 87 -9.07 6.28 -3.93
C PRO A 87 -10.04 5.56 -4.88
N PRO A 88 -9.56 4.92 -5.95
CA PRO A 88 -10.40 4.11 -6.81
C PRO A 88 -10.79 2.83 -6.06
N LEU A 89 -12.04 2.77 -5.61
CA LEU A 89 -12.63 1.62 -4.95
C LEU A 89 -13.49 0.85 -5.95
N VAL A 90 -13.26 -0.45 -6.09
CA VAL A 90 -13.97 -1.31 -7.04
C VAL A 90 -14.49 -2.58 -6.34
N PRO A 91 -15.65 -3.10 -6.73
CA PRO A 91 -16.11 -4.41 -6.27
C PRO A 91 -15.18 -5.53 -6.76
N SER A 92 -14.93 -6.50 -5.90
CA SER A 92 -14.19 -7.74 -6.18
C SER A 92 -14.90 -8.90 -5.48
N GLY A 93 -15.87 -9.49 -6.20
CA GLY A 93 -16.84 -10.41 -5.60
C GLY A 93 -17.70 -9.68 -4.57
N GLU A 94 -17.81 -10.22 -3.37
CA GLU A 94 -18.55 -9.63 -2.24
C GLU A 94 -17.74 -8.57 -1.48
N ARG A 95 -16.53 -8.24 -1.92
CA ARG A 95 -15.62 -7.33 -1.22
C ARG A 95 -15.41 -6.06 -2.00
N LEU A 96 -15.15 -4.96 -1.30
CA LEU A 96 -14.64 -3.73 -1.90
C LEU A 96 -13.11 -3.74 -1.79
N VAL A 97 -12.42 -3.39 -2.87
CA VAL A 97 -10.95 -3.32 -2.92
C VAL A 97 -10.46 -1.99 -3.47
N VAL A 98 -9.25 -1.59 -3.07
CA VAL A 98 -8.55 -0.45 -3.70
C VAL A 98 -7.92 -0.93 -5.00
N ASP A 99 -8.33 -0.38 -6.13
CA ASP A 99 -7.69 -0.63 -7.42
C ASP A 99 -6.35 0.12 -7.48
N THR A 100 -5.30 -0.54 -7.00
CA THR A 100 -3.95 0.03 -6.98
C THR A 100 -3.39 0.32 -8.37
N VAL A 101 -3.85 -0.38 -9.41
CA VAL A 101 -3.44 -0.13 -10.80
C VAL A 101 -4.09 1.15 -11.33
N ALA A 102 -5.39 1.34 -11.08
CA ALA A 102 -6.07 2.60 -11.38
C ALA A 102 -5.48 3.76 -10.56
N LEU A 103 -5.15 3.54 -9.29
CA LEU A 103 -4.51 4.55 -8.45
C LEU A 103 -3.15 4.97 -9.04
N PHE A 104 -2.34 4.00 -9.45
CA PHE A 104 -1.06 4.27 -10.11
C PHE A 104 -1.25 5.06 -11.42
N ARG A 105 -2.29 4.74 -12.20
CA ARG A 105 -2.65 5.46 -13.42
C ARG A 105 -3.01 6.93 -13.15
N GLU A 106 -3.79 7.20 -12.10
CA GLU A 106 -4.14 8.57 -11.72
C GLU A 106 -2.92 9.38 -11.25
N LEU A 107 -2.02 8.76 -10.47
CA LEU A 107 -0.74 9.38 -10.10
C LEU A 107 0.09 9.74 -11.34
N TRP A 108 0.14 8.85 -12.33
CA TRP A 108 0.83 9.10 -13.60
C TRP A 108 0.23 10.29 -14.36
N LYS A 109 -1.11 10.38 -14.43
CA LYS A 109 -1.81 11.53 -15.04
C LYS A 109 -1.47 12.83 -14.32
N LEU A 110 -1.43 12.83 -13.00
CA LEU A 110 -1.04 13.99 -12.20
C LEU A 110 0.41 14.42 -12.50
N ARG A 111 1.33 13.45 -12.66
CA ARG A 111 2.71 13.74 -13.07
C ARG A 111 2.79 14.42 -14.44
N LYS A 112 2.02 13.96 -15.42
CA LYS A 112 1.96 14.59 -16.76
C LYS A 112 1.38 16.01 -16.72
N LYS A 113 0.55 16.33 -15.72
CA LYS A 113 0.04 17.68 -15.45
C LYS A 113 1.03 18.57 -14.68
N GLY A 114 2.23 18.09 -14.39
CA GLY A 114 3.28 18.87 -13.72
C GLY A 114 3.25 18.81 -12.20
N ALA A 115 2.53 17.86 -11.59
CA ALA A 115 2.60 17.64 -10.15
C ALA A 115 4.03 17.32 -9.70
N ARG A 116 4.45 17.91 -8.56
CA ARG A 116 5.79 17.68 -8.03
C ARG A 116 5.95 16.23 -7.55
N PRO A 117 7.12 15.60 -7.69
CA PRO A 117 7.35 14.24 -7.23
C PRO A 117 7.01 14.02 -5.75
N GLU A 118 7.31 14.99 -4.89
CA GLU A 118 7.02 14.94 -3.44
C GLU A 118 5.51 14.90 -3.18
N ASP A 119 4.73 15.70 -3.93
CA ASP A 119 3.28 15.72 -3.83
C ASP A 119 2.68 14.40 -4.33
N LEU A 120 3.25 13.80 -5.39
CA LEU A 120 2.83 12.48 -5.87
C LEU A 120 3.10 11.38 -4.85
N ALA A 121 4.27 11.41 -4.20
CA ALA A 121 4.60 10.47 -3.13
C ALA A 121 3.62 10.59 -1.95
N ALA A 122 3.34 11.82 -1.51
CA ALA A 122 2.33 12.08 -0.47
C ALA A 122 0.93 11.63 -0.89
N THR A 123 0.54 11.91 -2.14
CA THR A 123 -0.76 11.53 -2.71
C THR A 123 -0.92 10.02 -2.76
N ALA A 124 0.12 9.28 -3.17
CA ALA A 124 0.09 7.82 -3.27
C ALA A 124 -0.18 7.16 -1.91
N GLN A 125 0.55 7.58 -0.87
CA GLN A 125 0.37 7.07 0.47
C GLN A 125 -1.02 7.44 1.02
N ALA A 126 -1.40 8.71 0.92
CA ALA A 126 -2.68 9.19 1.44
C ALA A 126 -3.88 8.55 0.74
N ALA A 127 -3.85 8.41 -0.59
CA ALA A 127 -4.94 7.76 -1.32
C ALA A 127 -5.05 6.27 -0.97
N LEU A 128 -3.92 5.54 -0.91
CA LEU A 128 -3.94 4.14 -0.48
C LEU A 128 -4.53 3.99 0.93
N ALA A 129 -4.05 4.79 1.89
CA ALA A 129 -4.53 4.77 3.26
C ALA A 129 -6.02 5.12 3.37
N ARG A 130 -6.49 6.18 2.69
CA ARG A 130 -7.91 6.55 2.65
C ARG A 130 -8.76 5.42 2.08
N GLY A 131 -8.31 4.78 0.99
CA GLY A 131 -9.02 3.67 0.38
C GLY A 131 -9.20 2.49 1.35
N LEU A 132 -8.11 2.08 2.00
CA LEU A 132 -8.13 1.00 2.99
C LEU A 132 -8.97 1.36 4.22
N ALA A 133 -8.85 2.59 4.72
CA ALA A 133 -9.61 3.05 5.87
C ALA A 133 -11.11 3.07 5.59
N ARG A 134 -11.54 3.55 4.40
CA ARG A 134 -12.96 3.56 4.02
C ARG A 134 -13.55 2.16 3.93
N ILE A 135 -12.81 1.20 3.38
CA ILE A 135 -13.23 -0.21 3.35
C ILE A 135 -13.41 -0.73 4.78
N ALA A 136 -12.42 -0.48 5.65
CA ALA A 136 -12.46 -0.95 7.04
C ALA A 136 -13.59 -0.29 7.86
N VAL A 137 -13.82 1.01 7.67
CA VAL A 137 -14.91 1.78 8.30
C VAL A 137 -16.26 1.24 7.86
N GLY A 138 -16.46 1.03 6.55
CA GLY A 138 -17.71 0.48 6.03
C GLY A 138 -18.03 -0.90 6.62
N ALA A 139 -17.03 -1.79 6.63
CA ALA A 139 -17.17 -3.12 7.22
C ALA A 139 -17.46 -3.07 8.74
N ALA A 140 -16.81 -2.15 9.47
CA ALA A 140 -17.04 -1.98 10.90
C ALA A 140 -18.46 -1.46 11.19
N GLN A 141 -18.95 -0.50 10.41
CA GLN A 141 -20.31 0.04 10.55
C GLN A 141 -21.38 -1.02 10.24
N GLU A 142 -21.21 -1.78 9.17
CA GLU A 142 -22.12 -2.88 8.80
C GLU A 142 -22.19 -3.96 9.89
N ALA A 143 -21.05 -4.28 10.51
CA ALA A 143 -20.96 -5.26 11.59
C ALA A 143 -21.30 -4.70 12.98
N GLY A 144 -21.57 -3.39 13.12
CA GLY A 144 -21.78 -2.74 14.42
C GLY A 144 -20.54 -2.73 15.33
N ILE A 145 -19.33 -2.82 14.75
CA ILE A 145 -18.06 -2.82 15.48
C ILE A 145 -17.59 -1.36 15.69
N PRO A 146 -17.39 -0.88 16.92
CA PRO A 146 -17.11 0.53 17.21
C PRO A 146 -15.62 0.91 17.06
N MET A 147 -14.81 0.07 16.42
CA MET A 147 -13.35 0.23 16.37
C MET A 147 -12.72 -0.36 15.12
N VAL A 148 -11.62 0.25 14.67
CA VAL A 148 -10.80 -0.22 13.56
C VAL A 148 -9.34 -0.18 13.99
N GLY A 149 -8.63 -1.29 13.79
CA GLY A 149 -7.20 -1.41 14.08
C GLY A 149 -6.35 -1.49 12.82
N ILE A 150 -5.12 -0.97 12.88
CA ILE A 150 -4.10 -1.15 11.84
C ILE A 150 -2.94 -2.00 12.36
N THR A 151 -2.45 -2.93 11.53
CA THR A 151 -1.33 -3.83 11.82
C THR A 151 -0.57 -4.17 10.53
N GLY A 152 0.45 -5.02 10.62
CA GLY A 152 1.31 -5.42 9.52
C GLY A 152 2.47 -4.46 9.26
N GLY A 153 3.43 -4.90 8.43
CA GLY A 153 4.66 -4.13 8.16
C GLY A 153 4.42 -2.73 7.58
N ALA A 154 3.34 -2.50 6.84
CA ALA A 154 3.01 -1.18 6.30
C ALA A 154 2.53 -0.19 7.38
N ALA A 155 2.07 -0.68 8.55
CA ALA A 155 1.58 0.18 9.63
C ALA A 155 2.71 0.92 10.37
N VAL A 156 3.99 0.59 10.12
CA VAL A 156 5.12 1.38 10.62
C VAL A 156 5.24 2.73 9.88
N ASN A 157 4.66 2.84 8.68
CA ASN A 157 4.62 4.08 7.93
C ASN A 157 3.65 5.06 8.60
N PHE A 158 4.21 6.13 9.14
CA PHE A 158 3.49 7.16 9.88
C PHE A 158 2.45 7.84 8.99
N ALA A 159 2.79 8.19 7.76
CA ALA A 159 1.86 8.86 6.84
C ALA A 159 0.61 8.00 6.54
N LEU A 160 0.79 6.69 6.36
CA LEU A 160 -0.33 5.76 6.22
C LEU A 160 -1.15 5.67 7.51
N SER A 161 -0.49 5.41 8.64
CA SER A 161 -1.15 5.22 9.94
C SER A 161 -1.91 6.45 10.41
N GLU A 162 -1.37 7.66 10.22
CA GLU A 162 -2.09 8.90 10.53
C GLU A 162 -3.31 9.09 9.62
N THR A 163 -3.16 8.88 8.31
CA THR A 163 -4.30 9.01 7.38
C THR A 163 -5.41 8.02 7.72
N VAL A 164 -5.06 6.78 8.09
CA VAL A 164 -6.05 5.79 8.54
C VAL A 164 -6.71 6.22 9.85
N ARG A 165 -5.94 6.74 10.83
CA ARG A 165 -6.50 7.26 12.08
C ARG A 165 -7.52 8.35 11.81
N GLU A 166 -7.16 9.36 11.02
CA GLU A 166 -8.04 10.49 10.69
C GLU A 166 -9.35 10.03 10.07
N GLU A 167 -9.30 9.10 9.11
CA GLU A 167 -10.49 8.56 8.45
C GLU A 167 -11.39 7.77 9.40
N VAL A 168 -10.79 6.95 10.28
CA VAL A 168 -11.52 6.16 11.29
C VAL A 168 -12.18 7.04 12.34
N GLU A 169 -11.44 8.00 12.90
CA GLU A 169 -11.94 8.91 13.93
C GLU A 169 -13.00 9.87 13.37
N ARG A 170 -12.84 10.32 12.12
CA ARG A 170 -13.87 11.11 11.42
C ARG A 170 -15.18 10.33 11.25
N ALA A 171 -15.12 9.02 11.12
CA ALA A 171 -16.30 8.15 11.06
C ALA A 171 -16.91 7.86 12.45
N GLY A 172 -16.37 8.45 13.53
CA GLY A 172 -16.83 8.23 14.90
C GLY A 172 -16.42 6.89 15.50
N LEU A 173 -15.49 6.17 14.86
CA LEU A 173 -14.97 4.90 15.32
C LEU A 173 -13.68 5.09 16.11
N ARG A 174 -13.39 4.15 17.02
CA ARG A 174 -12.13 4.16 17.77
C ARG A 174 -11.00 3.57 16.93
N PHE A 175 -9.93 4.34 16.73
CA PHE A 175 -8.70 3.84 16.11
C PHE A 175 -7.83 3.06 17.10
N LEU A 176 -7.33 1.89 16.67
CA LEU A 176 -6.40 1.06 17.43
C LEU A 176 -5.06 0.89 16.69
N ALA A 177 -3.97 1.10 17.42
CA ALA A 177 -2.62 0.90 16.90
C ALA A 177 -1.72 0.21 17.92
N HIS A 178 -0.67 -0.40 17.39
CA HIS A 178 0.40 -1.04 18.15
C HIS A 178 1.18 -0.01 18.99
N ARG A 179 1.48 -0.36 20.25
CA ARG A 179 2.31 0.45 21.17
C ARG A 179 3.43 -0.36 21.82
N LYS A 180 3.10 -1.49 22.43
CA LYS A 180 4.04 -2.35 23.18
C LYS A 180 4.64 -3.49 22.35
N VAL A 181 3.95 -3.86 21.27
CA VAL A 181 4.32 -4.95 20.36
C VAL A 181 4.39 -4.35 18.96
N PRO A 182 5.46 -4.58 18.18
CA PRO A 182 5.55 -4.01 16.84
C PRO A 182 4.43 -4.52 15.93
N PRO A 183 3.96 -3.72 14.97
CA PRO A 183 2.87 -4.13 14.07
C PRO A 183 3.33 -5.11 12.98
N GLY A 184 4.62 -5.17 12.67
CA GLY A 184 5.20 -6.09 11.69
C GLY A 184 5.49 -7.48 12.26
N ASP A 185 6.29 -8.25 11.52
CA ASP A 185 6.54 -9.68 11.80
C ASP A 185 7.15 -9.95 13.18
N GLY A 186 7.90 -8.99 13.73
CA GLY A 186 8.42 -9.08 15.10
C GLY A 186 7.32 -9.17 16.19
N GLY A 187 6.08 -8.83 15.88
CA GLY A 187 4.92 -8.95 16.77
C GLY A 187 3.98 -10.10 16.43
N LEU A 188 4.26 -10.85 15.36
CA LEU A 188 3.34 -11.85 14.83
C LEU A 188 3.11 -13.01 15.81
N SER A 189 4.18 -13.47 16.48
CA SER A 189 4.09 -14.55 17.48
C SER A 189 3.16 -14.20 18.64
N PHE A 190 3.12 -12.93 19.06
CA PHE A 190 2.21 -12.46 20.10
C PHE A 190 0.74 -12.57 19.65
N GLY A 191 0.44 -12.14 18.42
CA GLY A 191 -0.91 -12.26 17.85
C GLY A 191 -1.36 -13.73 17.71
N GLN A 192 -0.44 -14.60 17.28
CA GLN A 192 -0.70 -16.04 17.17
C GLN A 192 -1.02 -16.68 18.53
N LEU A 193 -0.27 -16.34 19.58
CA LEU A 193 -0.52 -16.84 20.94
C LEU A 193 -1.88 -16.38 21.48
N LEU A 194 -2.24 -15.11 21.27
CA LEU A 194 -3.55 -14.59 21.69
C LEU A 194 -4.69 -15.30 20.97
N GLN A 195 -4.58 -15.50 19.65
CA GLN A 195 -5.60 -16.19 18.87
C GLN A 195 -5.76 -17.65 19.33
N ALA A 196 -4.64 -18.37 19.53
CA ALA A 196 -4.68 -19.73 20.02
C ALA A 196 -5.29 -19.82 21.43
N SER A 197 -4.91 -18.91 22.34
CA SER A 197 -5.48 -18.84 23.69
C SER A 197 -6.98 -18.56 23.67
N TRP A 198 -7.45 -17.69 22.77
CA TRP A 198 -8.87 -17.39 22.63
C TRP A 198 -9.67 -18.61 22.14
N LEU A 199 -9.16 -19.31 21.11
CA LEU A 199 -9.79 -20.53 20.58
C LEU A 199 -9.87 -21.64 21.63
N LEU A 200 -8.79 -21.87 22.40
CA LEU A 200 -8.77 -22.87 23.47
C LEU A 200 -9.69 -22.51 24.64
N GLY A 201 -9.86 -21.21 24.92
CA GLY A 201 -10.80 -20.74 25.93
C GLY A 201 -12.26 -20.99 25.54
N GLN A 202 -12.59 -20.86 24.25
CA GLN A 202 -13.94 -21.15 23.74
C GLN A 202 -14.27 -22.65 23.72
N ALA A 203 -13.28 -23.51 23.51
CA ALA A 203 -13.47 -24.97 23.48
C ALA A 203 -13.63 -25.61 24.88
N ARG A 204 -13.43 -24.85 25.97
CA ARG A 204 -13.53 -25.32 27.35
C ARG A 204 -14.89 -25.09 28.01
N TYR A 205 -15.87 -24.61 27.25
CA TYR A 205 -17.28 -24.46 27.62
C TYR A 205 -18.17 -24.97 26.48
#